data_AF-A0A5Q4BSL8-F1
#
_entry.id   AF-A0A5Q4BSL8-F1
#
_cell.length_a   1.000
_cell.length_b   1.000
_cell.length_c   1.000
_cell.angle_alpha   90.00
_cell.angle_beta   90.00
_cell.angle_gamma   90.00
#
_symmetry.space_group_name_H-M   'P 1'
#
loop_
_entity.id
_entity.type
_entity.pdbx_description
1 polymer ?
#
loop_
_entity_poly.entity_id
_entity_poly.type
_entity_poly.pdbx_seq_one_letter_code
_entity_poly.pdbx_strand_id
1 'polypeptide(L)'
;MRLIIRDNADAASEYVASYVVNRIKHFNPTPAHPFVLGLPTGSSPLGVYKILVQKYKAGEISFENVITFNMDEYVGVPRDHPESYHSFMWKHLFSHVNIHPNDVNILNGNAPNLEAECVAYEARIKAVGGIDLFLAGIGEDGHIAFNEPGSSLASRTRVKTLAYGTILANSRFFGNDVEKVPKLALTVGVQTVLEAREVVAIILGAKKALALQRCIEQGVNHMWTLSSLQLHPHPMIVVDEDATLELQVKTVKYFKSIEKVAKEQGFEQILPSKIRTGPGPVPVTVIDEVETPTILHPQPTTSRLLRASPATEYPIRSTSPDIELVFENMASRTKSPTEQQLRAITPDLVTDRMATRIPDPALAGRLTPNPEQQQSRSVTPDLVPDRVASRIPEPSLARRLTPNPEQQMMSRVNAVGA
;
A
#
# COMPACT_ATOMS: atom_id res chain seq x y z
N MET A 1 -0.44 -5.19 13.44
CA MET A 1 0.31 -4.34 12.48
C MET A 1 1.40 -3.57 13.21
N ARG A 2 2.57 -3.44 12.60
CA ARG A 2 3.66 -2.52 13.00
C ARG A 2 3.77 -1.39 11.97
N LEU A 3 4.03 -0.17 12.41
CA LEU A 3 4.39 0.95 11.53
C LEU A 3 5.77 1.47 11.96
N ILE A 4 6.73 1.38 11.04
CA ILE A 4 8.13 1.71 11.26
C ILE A 4 8.43 3.01 10.52
N ILE A 5 8.52 4.12 11.26
CA ILE A 5 8.80 5.45 10.68
C ILE A 5 10.32 5.70 10.73
N ARG A 6 10.87 6.25 9.64
CA ARG A 6 12.29 6.58 9.47
C ARG A 6 12.45 7.98 8.89
N ASP A 7 13.59 8.60 9.17
CA ASP A 7 13.83 10.02 8.86
C ASP A 7 13.82 10.32 7.34
N ASN A 8 14.08 9.32 6.49
CA ASN A 8 14.10 9.44 5.03
C ASN A 8 14.01 8.07 4.32
N ALA A 9 13.87 8.12 2.99
CA ALA A 9 13.75 6.97 2.09
C ALA A 9 14.93 5.97 2.14
N ASP A 10 16.17 6.44 2.32
CA ASP A 10 17.34 5.56 2.42
C ASP A 10 17.34 4.81 3.77
N ALA A 11 17.01 5.48 4.88
CA ALA A 11 16.87 4.86 6.20
C ALA A 11 15.70 3.87 6.28
N ALA A 12 14.60 4.12 5.55
CA ALA A 12 13.53 3.15 5.36
C ALA A 12 13.99 1.93 4.53
N SER A 13 14.73 2.18 3.44
CA SER A 13 15.26 1.12 2.56
C SER A 13 16.27 0.21 3.27
N GLU A 14 17.21 0.76 4.03
CA GLU A 14 18.17 0.01 4.83
C GLU A 14 17.46 -0.84 5.89
N TYR A 15 16.46 -0.28 6.58
CA TYR A 15 15.70 -1.04 7.57
C TYR A 15 15.01 -2.26 6.94
N VAL A 16 14.37 -2.11 5.77
CA VAL A 16 13.73 -3.24 5.06
C VAL A 16 14.78 -4.25 4.55
N ALA A 17 15.88 -3.78 3.95
CA ALA A 17 16.93 -4.67 3.45
C ALA A 17 17.59 -5.49 4.57
N SER A 18 17.95 -4.84 5.68
CA SER A 18 18.45 -5.52 6.88
C SER A 18 17.39 -6.44 7.51
N TYR A 19 16.09 -6.12 7.45
CA TYR A 19 15.04 -7.02 7.92
C TYR A 19 14.95 -8.29 7.06
N VAL A 20 14.97 -8.16 5.72
CA VAL A 20 14.97 -9.30 4.78
C VAL A 20 16.20 -10.19 4.98
N VAL A 21 17.41 -9.60 5.09
CA VAL A 21 18.65 -10.34 5.39
C VAL A 21 18.54 -11.10 6.71
N ASN A 22 18.02 -10.47 7.77
CA ASN A 22 17.83 -11.13 9.07
C ASN A 22 16.75 -12.23 9.02
N ARG A 23 15.72 -12.08 8.19
CA ARG A 23 14.68 -13.11 7.99
C ARG A 23 15.21 -14.34 7.26
N ILE A 24 15.99 -14.16 6.20
CA ILE A 24 16.64 -15.25 5.46
C ILE A 24 17.67 -15.95 6.35
N LYS A 25 18.55 -15.19 7.04
CA LYS A 25 19.54 -15.74 7.99
C LYS A 25 18.92 -16.60 9.07
N HIS A 26 17.84 -16.14 9.69
CA HIS A 26 17.17 -16.88 10.76
C HIS A 26 16.39 -18.10 10.25
N PHE A 27 15.93 -18.08 9.00
CA PHE A 27 15.32 -19.24 8.35
C PHE A 27 16.37 -20.30 7.99
N ASN A 28 17.61 -19.89 7.68
CA ASN A 28 18.74 -20.74 7.31
C ASN A 28 18.38 -21.71 6.16
N PRO A 29 18.07 -21.19 4.96
CA PRO A 29 17.49 -21.98 3.87
C PRO A 29 18.49 -22.96 3.26
N THR A 30 17.96 -24.10 2.81
CA THR A 30 18.69 -25.22 2.20
C THR A 30 17.99 -25.68 0.92
N PRO A 31 18.62 -26.49 0.04
CA PRO A 31 17.96 -26.96 -1.19
C PRO A 31 16.67 -27.78 -0.95
N ALA A 32 16.52 -28.38 0.23
CA ALA A 32 15.32 -29.13 0.63
C ALA A 32 14.30 -28.30 1.43
N HIS A 33 14.65 -27.06 1.81
CA HIS A 33 13.80 -26.14 2.55
C HIS A 33 14.27 -24.70 2.23
N PRO A 34 13.94 -24.18 1.03
CA PRO A 34 14.32 -22.83 0.59
C PRO A 34 13.45 -21.77 1.26
N PHE A 35 13.91 -20.51 1.26
CA PHE A 35 13.12 -19.37 1.74
C PHE A 35 12.33 -18.77 0.59
N VAL A 36 11.01 -18.57 0.75
CA VAL A 36 10.13 -18.07 -0.32
C VAL A 36 9.82 -16.59 -0.12
N LEU A 37 10.24 -15.76 -1.08
CA LEU A 37 10.22 -14.30 -1.01
C LEU A 37 9.33 -13.68 -2.11
N GLY A 38 8.23 -13.06 -1.69
CA GLY A 38 7.39 -12.25 -2.58
C GLY A 38 8.02 -10.87 -2.84
N LEU A 39 8.04 -10.40 -4.09
CA LEU A 39 8.78 -9.19 -4.51
C LEU A 39 7.94 -8.20 -5.35
N PRO A 40 8.05 -6.87 -5.11
CA PRO A 40 7.39 -5.83 -5.90
C PRO A 40 8.35 -5.16 -6.89
N THR A 41 7.80 -4.41 -7.85
CA THR A 41 8.58 -3.54 -8.76
C THR A 41 8.38 -2.06 -8.42
N GLY A 42 8.69 -1.16 -9.36
CA GLY A 42 8.51 0.28 -9.21
C GLY A 42 9.64 0.95 -8.41
N SER A 43 9.45 2.21 -8.02
CA SER A 43 10.52 3.04 -7.44
C SER A 43 10.81 2.74 -5.97
N SER A 44 9.80 2.43 -5.15
CA SER A 44 9.96 2.25 -3.71
C SER A 44 10.93 1.13 -3.29
N PRO A 45 10.97 -0.07 -3.92
CA PRO A 45 11.92 -1.12 -3.54
C PRO A 45 13.34 -0.93 -4.11
N LEU A 46 13.61 0.06 -4.97
CA LEU A 46 14.94 0.22 -5.59
C LEU A 46 16.07 0.43 -4.57
N GLY A 47 15.81 1.18 -3.50
CA GLY A 47 16.77 1.33 -2.39
C GLY A 47 17.04 0.00 -1.69
N VAL A 48 15.99 -0.78 -1.42
CA VAL A 48 16.08 -2.12 -0.82
C VAL A 48 16.93 -3.04 -1.68
N TYR A 49 16.66 -3.12 -3.00
CA TYR A 49 17.43 -3.98 -3.91
C TYR A 49 18.90 -3.58 -4.02
N LYS A 50 19.20 -2.27 -4.10
CA LYS A 50 20.58 -1.77 -4.08
C LYS A 50 21.34 -2.24 -2.84
N ILE A 51 20.70 -2.18 -1.67
CA ILE A 51 21.31 -2.57 -0.39
C ILE A 51 21.42 -4.10 -0.26
N LEU A 52 20.42 -4.86 -0.69
CA LEU A 52 20.50 -6.34 -0.75
C LEU A 52 21.66 -6.81 -1.64
N VAL A 53 21.87 -6.17 -2.79
CA VAL A 53 23.01 -6.42 -3.69
C VAL A 53 24.35 -6.04 -3.04
N GLN A 54 24.41 -4.93 -2.30
CA GLN A 54 25.61 -4.56 -1.54
C GLN A 54 25.92 -5.59 -0.44
N LYS A 55 24.92 -6.02 0.33
CA LYS A 55 25.06 -7.03 1.39
C LYS A 55 25.47 -8.40 0.84
N TYR A 56 24.93 -8.82 -0.31
CA TYR A 56 25.40 -10.02 -1.01
C TYR A 56 26.88 -9.89 -1.42
N LYS A 57 27.27 -8.77 -2.04
CA LYS A 57 28.67 -8.52 -2.47
C LYS A 57 29.65 -8.37 -1.30
N ALA A 58 29.17 -8.03 -0.11
CA ALA A 58 29.94 -8.03 1.14
C ALA A 58 30.02 -9.41 1.82
N GLY A 59 29.41 -10.47 1.26
CA GLY A 59 29.34 -11.79 1.86
C GLY A 59 28.38 -11.88 3.06
N GLU A 60 27.54 -10.87 3.29
CA GLU A 60 26.59 -10.89 4.41
C GLU A 60 25.41 -11.85 4.17
N ILE A 61 25.07 -12.20 2.93
CA ILE A 61 23.88 -12.99 2.60
C ILE A 61 24.08 -13.81 1.31
N SER A 62 23.35 -14.91 1.17
CA SER A 62 23.27 -15.74 -0.05
C SER A 62 21.80 -15.86 -0.49
N PHE A 63 21.57 -15.88 -1.81
CA PHE A 63 20.27 -16.10 -2.45
C PHE A 63 20.14 -17.47 -3.12
N GLU A 64 21.14 -18.34 -2.97
CA GLU A 64 21.23 -19.67 -3.59
C GLU A 64 20.05 -20.60 -3.27
N ASN A 65 19.52 -20.51 -2.04
CA ASN A 65 18.34 -21.26 -1.59
C ASN A 65 17.12 -20.34 -1.37
N VAL A 66 16.95 -19.32 -2.21
CA VAL A 66 15.82 -18.37 -2.15
C VAL A 66 14.98 -18.46 -3.41
N ILE A 67 13.72 -18.87 -3.26
CA ILE A 67 12.73 -18.85 -4.34
C ILE A 67 12.01 -17.50 -4.29
N THR A 68 11.87 -16.83 -5.43
CA THR A 68 11.20 -15.53 -5.54
C THR A 68 9.94 -15.62 -6.38
N PHE A 69 8.93 -14.84 -5.99
CA PHE A 69 7.67 -14.65 -6.73
C PHE A 69 7.39 -13.15 -6.85
N ASN A 70 7.36 -12.62 -8.07
CA ASN A 70 6.93 -11.23 -8.29
C ASN A 70 5.42 -11.05 -8.13
N MET A 71 5.01 -9.82 -7.81
CA MET A 71 3.59 -9.44 -7.72
C MET A 71 2.87 -9.48 -9.07
N ASP A 72 3.53 -9.05 -10.14
CA ASP A 72 2.86 -8.64 -11.37
C ASP A 72 3.77 -8.66 -12.61
N GLU A 73 3.16 -8.61 -13.80
CA GLU A 73 3.81 -8.31 -15.09
C GLU A 73 2.77 -7.74 -16.07
N TYR A 74 3.19 -6.86 -16.98
CA TYR A 74 2.30 -6.29 -17.99
C TYR A 74 1.89 -7.30 -19.06
N VAL A 75 0.63 -7.25 -19.51
CA VAL A 75 0.14 -8.10 -20.61
C VAL A 75 0.56 -7.51 -21.96
N GLY A 76 1.10 -8.35 -22.85
CA GLY A 76 1.49 -7.96 -24.21
C GLY A 76 2.79 -7.17 -24.34
N VAL A 77 3.57 -7.02 -23.26
CA VAL A 77 4.91 -6.39 -23.31
C VAL A 77 5.97 -7.48 -23.51
N PRO A 78 6.88 -7.37 -24.49
CA PRO A 78 7.97 -8.33 -24.67
C PRO A 78 8.82 -8.51 -23.40
N ARG A 79 9.21 -9.75 -23.08
CA ARG A 79 9.93 -10.14 -21.86
C ARG A 79 11.32 -9.50 -21.70
N ASP A 80 11.86 -8.99 -22.80
CA ASP A 80 13.13 -8.28 -22.96
C ASP A 80 12.96 -6.75 -23.09
N HIS A 81 11.73 -6.25 -23.22
CA HIS A 81 11.44 -4.81 -23.22
C HIS A 81 11.97 -4.16 -21.94
N PRO A 82 12.64 -2.99 -21.98
CA PRO A 82 13.33 -2.42 -20.81
C PRO A 82 12.40 -2.12 -19.62
N GLU A 83 11.13 -1.79 -19.90
CA GLU A 83 10.12 -1.47 -18.89
C GLU A 83 9.17 -2.65 -18.57
N SER A 84 9.50 -3.88 -19.01
CA SER A 84 8.85 -5.10 -18.47
C SER A 84 9.32 -5.34 -17.03
N TYR A 85 8.47 -5.93 -16.21
CA TYR A 85 8.81 -6.22 -14.81
C TYR A 85 9.85 -7.34 -14.71
N HIS A 86 9.89 -8.24 -15.70
CA HIS A 86 11.00 -9.14 -15.94
C HIS A 86 12.34 -8.39 -16.12
N SER A 87 12.46 -7.50 -17.11
CA SER A 87 13.69 -6.70 -17.31
C SER A 87 14.06 -5.85 -16.09
N PHE A 88 13.07 -5.25 -15.42
CA PHE A 88 13.29 -4.50 -14.18
C PHE A 88 13.98 -5.36 -13.11
N MET A 89 13.47 -6.57 -12.84
CA MET A 89 14.02 -7.42 -11.77
C MET A 89 15.41 -7.97 -12.10
N TRP A 90 15.67 -8.34 -13.36
CA TRP A 90 17.02 -8.75 -13.79
C TRP A 90 18.01 -7.58 -13.73
N LYS A 91 17.60 -6.37 -14.10
CA LYS A 91 18.42 -5.14 -14.06
C LYS A 91 18.78 -4.72 -12.65
N HIS A 92 17.85 -4.84 -11.70
CA HIS A 92 17.98 -4.26 -10.35
C HIS A 92 18.34 -5.26 -9.24
N LEU A 93 18.06 -6.55 -9.38
CA LEU A 93 18.39 -7.57 -8.38
C LEU A 93 19.05 -8.81 -8.97
N PHE A 94 18.36 -9.57 -9.83
CA PHE A 94 18.74 -10.97 -10.09
C PHE A 94 20.07 -11.15 -10.81
N SER A 95 20.48 -10.22 -11.70
CA SER A 95 21.81 -10.28 -12.34
C SER A 95 22.99 -9.97 -11.39
N HIS A 96 22.72 -9.64 -10.12
CA HIS A 96 23.72 -9.15 -9.17
C HIS A 96 23.89 -10.02 -7.92
N VAL A 97 23.11 -11.10 -7.81
CA VAL A 97 23.10 -12.05 -6.67
C VAL A 97 23.15 -13.50 -7.18
N ASN A 98 23.51 -14.45 -6.33
CA ASN A 98 23.58 -15.88 -6.67
C ASN A 98 22.21 -16.60 -6.61
N ILE A 99 21.13 -15.93 -6.99
CA ILE A 99 19.83 -16.61 -7.14
C ILE A 99 19.86 -17.49 -8.39
N HIS A 100 19.35 -18.70 -8.30
CA HIS A 100 19.32 -19.61 -9.45
C HIS A 100 18.14 -19.27 -10.38
N PRO A 101 18.30 -19.22 -11.72
CA PRO A 101 17.25 -18.71 -12.62
C PRO A 101 15.93 -19.50 -12.62
N ASN A 102 15.95 -20.78 -12.22
CA ASN A 102 14.74 -21.60 -12.11
C ASN A 102 13.89 -21.25 -10.88
N ASP A 103 14.49 -20.58 -9.88
CA ASP A 103 13.86 -20.19 -8.63
C ASP A 103 13.31 -18.75 -8.70
N VAL A 104 13.40 -18.11 -9.87
CA VAL A 104 12.80 -16.81 -10.20
C VAL A 104 11.44 -17.02 -10.88
N ASN A 105 10.36 -16.69 -10.17
CA ASN A 105 9.00 -16.71 -10.71
C ASN A 105 8.49 -15.30 -10.98
N ILE A 106 8.13 -15.05 -12.23
CA ILE A 106 7.41 -13.86 -12.70
C ILE A 106 6.25 -14.35 -13.58
N LEU A 107 5.11 -13.66 -13.53
CA LEU A 107 3.94 -13.96 -14.34
C LEU A 107 4.22 -13.78 -15.83
N ASN A 108 3.84 -14.74 -16.67
CA ASN A 108 4.00 -14.61 -18.12
C ASN A 108 2.86 -13.79 -18.76
N GLY A 109 3.03 -12.46 -18.81
CA GLY A 109 2.11 -11.53 -19.49
C GLY A 109 1.92 -11.75 -21.01
N ASN A 110 2.64 -12.69 -21.61
CA ASN A 110 2.50 -13.10 -23.02
C ASN A 110 2.08 -14.57 -23.17
N ALA A 111 1.52 -15.18 -22.11
CA ALA A 111 0.96 -16.53 -22.20
C ALA A 111 -0.23 -16.59 -23.19
N PRO A 112 -0.38 -17.68 -23.97
CA PRO A 112 -1.48 -17.83 -24.92
C PRO A 112 -2.86 -18.02 -24.24
N ASN A 113 -2.86 -18.30 -22.94
CA ASN A 113 -4.03 -18.30 -22.07
C ASN A 113 -3.57 -17.69 -20.73
N LEU A 114 -4.10 -16.51 -20.41
CA LEU A 114 -3.62 -15.71 -19.28
C LEU A 114 -4.17 -16.23 -17.95
N GLU A 115 -5.41 -16.70 -17.96
CA GLU A 115 -6.10 -17.31 -16.82
C GLU A 115 -5.39 -18.61 -16.38
N ALA A 116 -4.93 -19.41 -17.34
CA ALA A 116 -4.15 -20.62 -17.09
C ALA A 116 -2.76 -20.31 -16.49
N GLU A 117 -2.08 -19.25 -16.94
CA GLU A 117 -0.83 -18.78 -16.30
C GLU A 117 -1.10 -18.33 -14.86
N CYS A 118 -2.18 -17.59 -14.60
CA CYS A 118 -2.56 -17.16 -13.25
C CYS A 118 -2.82 -18.37 -12.31
N VAL A 119 -3.54 -19.40 -12.78
CA VAL A 119 -3.77 -20.63 -12.02
C VAL A 119 -2.46 -21.42 -11.82
N ALA A 120 -1.59 -21.48 -12.82
CA ALA A 120 -0.28 -22.11 -12.71
C ALA A 120 0.67 -21.36 -11.77
N TYR A 121 0.51 -20.05 -11.60
CA TYR A 121 1.26 -19.23 -10.66
C TYR A 121 0.87 -19.54 -9.20
N GLU A 122 -0.43 -19.56 -8.92
CA GLU A 122 -0.98 -19.99 -7.62
C GLU A 122 -0.56 -21.43 -7.27
N ALA A 123 -0.57 -22.33 -8.25
CA ALA A 123 -0.10 -23.71 -8.08
C ALA A 123 1.41 -23.78 -7.75
N ARG A 124 2.25 -22.94 -8.37
CA ARG A 124 3.69 -22.85 -8.05
C ARG A 124 3.93 -22.33 -6.63
N ILE A 125 3.22 -21.27 -6.21
CA ILE A 125 3.29 -20.75 -4.83
C ILE A 125 2.90 -21.85 -3.82
N LYS A 126 1.82 -22.58 -4.09
CA LYS A 126 1.35 -23.67 -3.22
C LYS A 126 2.33 -24.85 -3.18
N ALA A 127 2.97 -25.19 -4.30
CA ALA A 127 3.92 -26.30 -4.39
C ALA A 127 5.18 -26.10 -3.52
N VAL A 128 5.61 -24.85 -3.30
CA VAL A 128 6.74 -24.52 -2.41
C VAL A 128 6.33 -24.27 -0.95
N GLY A 129 5.05 -24.41 -0.61
CA GLY A 129 4.54 -24.26 0.77
C GLY A 129 4.05 -22.85 1.17
N GLY A 130 3.85 -21.95 0.20
CA GLY A 130 3.46 -20.56 0.43
C GLY A 130 4.64 -19.59 0.48
N ILE A 131 4.40 -18.34 0.89
CA ILE A 131 5.41 -17.26 0.90
C ILE A 131 5.82 -16.94 2.34
N ASP A 132 7.11 -16.97 2.66
CA ASP A 132 7.65 -16.74 4.02
C ASP A 132 7.75 -15.26 4.40
N LEU A 133 7.92 -14.39 3.40
CA LEU A 133 7.84 -12.94 3.49
C LEU A 133 7.43 -12.35 2.14
N PHE A 134 6.38 -11.54 2.12
CA PHE A 134 6.00 -10.76 0.94
C PHE A 134 6.42 -9.29 1.12
N LEU A 135 7.39 -8.83 0.32
CA LEU A 135 7.71 -7.41 0.21
C LEU A 135 6.70 -6.75 -0.73
N ALA A 136 6.08 -5.66 -0.31
CA ALA A 136 5.02 -4.97 -1.04
C ALA A 136 5.31 -3.47 -1.21
N GLY A 137 4.74 -2.88 -2.25
CA GLY A 137 4.59 -1.43 -2.40
C GLY A 137 3.13 -0.99 -2.20
N ILE A 138 2.86 0.30 -2.42
CA ILE A 138 1.51 0.86 -2.48
C ILE A 138 1.35 1.80 -3.68
N GLY A 139 0.17 1.84 -4.30
CA GLY A 139 -0.22 2.87 -5.26
C GLY A 139 -0.43 4.25 -4.63
N GLU A 140 -0.60 5.30 -5.44
CA GLU A 140 -1.03 6.63 -4.96
C GLU A 140 -2.54 6.63 -4.56
N ASP A 141 -3.26 5.57 -4.96
CA ASP A 141 -4.65 5.23 -4.72
C ASP A 141 -4.86 4.09 -3.68
N GLY A 142 -3.77 3.60 -3.07
CA GLY A 142 -3.84 2.50 -2.10
C GLY A 142 -3.81 1.07 -2.67
N HIS A 143 -3.57 0.85 -3.97
CA HIS A 143 -3.46 -0.51 -4.51
C HIS A 143 -2.23 -1.27 -3.95
N ILE A 144 -2.37 -2.59 -3.79
CA ILE A 144 -1.29 -3.54 -3.51
C ILE A 144 -1.13 -4.51 -4.69
N ALA A 145 0.07 -4.64 -5.28
CA ALA A 145 0.21 -5.07 -6.68
C ALA A 145 -0.72 -4.25 -7.60
N PHE A 146 -1.16 -4.77 -8.76
CA PHE A 146 -2.26 -4.16 -9.53
C PHE A 146 -3.66 -4.51 -8.99
N ASN A 147 -3.85 -4.67 -7.68
CA ASN A 147 -5.20 -4.76 -7.09
C ASN A 147 -5.84 -3.37 -6.97
N GLU A 148 -6.11 -2.76 -8.13
CA GLU A 148 -6.72 -1.43 -8.29
C GLU A 148 -8.02 -1.29 -7.48
N PRO A 149 -8.41 -0.06 -7.08
CA PRO A 149 -9.65 0.23 -6.37
C PRO A 149 -10.88 -0.50 -6.93
N GLY A 150 -11.67 -1.08 -6.01
CA GLY A 150 -12.81 -1.93 -6.31
C GLY A 150 -12.49 -3.44 -6.39
N SER A 151 -11.21 -3.84 -6.45
CA SER A 151 -10.80 -5.25 -6.48
C SER A 151 -11.19 -5.99 -5.20
N SER A 152 -11.80 -7.17 -5.33
CA SER A 152 -12.17 -8.01 -4.17
C SER A 152 -10.96 -8.30 -3.26
N LEU A 153 -11.17 -8.18 -1.95
CA LEU A 153 -10.14 -8.46 -0.96
C LEU A 153 -9.84 -9.97 -0.83
N ALA A 154 -10.79 -10.83 -1.21
CA ALA A 154 -10.60 -12.28 -1.34
C ALA A 154 -10.06 -12.70 -2.73
N SER A 155 -9.60 -11.75 -3.56
CA SER A 155 -9.17 -12.05 -4.93
C SER A 155 -7.91 -12.91 -4.99
N ARG A 156 -7.85 -13.75 -6.03
CA ARG A 156 -6.65 -14.52 -6.45
C ARG A 156 -5.91 -13.83 -7.60
N THR A 157 -4.80 -14.43 -7.98
CA THR A 157 -4.00 -14.08 -9.16
C THR A 157 -4.86 -14.10 -10.42
N ARG A 158 -4.80 -13.04 -11.23
CA ARG A 158 -5.71 -12.82 -12.38
C ARG A 158 -5.19 -11.78 -13.37
N VAL A 159 -5.83 -11.71 -14.54
CA VAL A 159 -5.80 -10.54 -15.43
C VAL A 159 -6.53 -9.36 -14.78
N LYS A 160 -5.97 -8.15 -14.87
CA LYS A 160 -6.60 -6.93 -14.38
C LYS A 160 -6.33 -5.74 -15.31
N THR A 161 -7.40 -5.04 -15.69
CA THR A 161 -7.34 -3.73 -16.34
C THR A 161 -6.81 -2.68 -15.37
N LEU A 162 -5.82 -1.90 -15.82
CA LEU A 162 -5.22 -0.83 -15.03
C LEU A 162 -6.17 0.38 -14.92
N ALA A 163 -6.12 1.06 -13.78
CA ALA A 163 -6.83 2.31 -13.55
C ALA A 163 -6.13 3.45 -14.29
N TYR A 164 -6.89 4.48 -14.69
CA TYR A 164 -6.34 5.63 -15.40
C TYR A 164 -5.27 6.38 -14.58
N GLY A 165 -5.38 6.40 -13.25
CA GLY A 165 -4.34 6.92 -12.35
C GLY A 165 -3.02 6.13 -12.45
N THR A 166 -3.09 4.81 -12.45
CA THR A 166 -1.95 3.89 -12.63
C THR A 166 -1.29 4.07 -14.00
N ILE A 167 -2.12 4.20 -15.05
CA ILE A 167 -1.65 4.47 -16.43
C ILE A 167 -0.91 5.82 -16.49
N LEU A 168 -1.49 6.90 -15.95
CA LEU A 168 -0.83 8.20 -15.85
C LEU A 168 0.47 8.12 -15.05
N ALA A 169 0.47 7.49 -13.89
CA ALA A 169 1.63 7.35 -13.03
C ALA A 169 2.78 6.60 -13.73
N ASN A 170 2.47 5.54 -14.48
CA ASN A 170 3.46 4.70 -15.16
C ASN A 170 3.87 5.23 -16.55
N SER A 171 3.11 6.16 -17.15
CA SER A 171 3.46 6.79 -18.45
C SER A 171 4.89 7.35 -18.50
N ARG A 172 5.41 7.84 -17.36
CA ARG A 172 6.80 8.30 -17.19
C ARG A 172 7.88 7.29 -17.64
N PHE A 173 7.59 6.00 -17.55
CA PHE A 173 8.48 4.92 -18.01
C PHE A 173 8.36 4.71 -19.53
N PHE A 174 7.15 4.88 -20.08
CA PHE A 174 6.84 4.75 -21.51
C PHE A 174 7.02 6.07 -22.28
N GLY A 175 7.98 6.91 -21.87
CA GLY A 175 8.32 8.18 -22.53
C GLY A 175 7.36 9.35 -22.25
N ASN A 176 6.56 9.27 -21.18
CA ASN A 176 5.42 10.15 -20.87
C ASN A 176 4.26 10.04 -21.88
N ASP A 177 4.15 8.91 -22.59
CA ASP A 177 3.05 8.62 -23.51
C ASP A 177 2.07 7.64 -22.88
N VAL A 178 0.83 8.09 -22.71
CA VAL A 178 -0.28 7.34 -22.08
C VAL A 178 -0.72 6.15 -22.94
N GLU A 179 -0.66 6.26 -24.27
CA GLU A 179 -1.10 5.20 -25.19
C GLU A 179 -0.07 4.08 -25.36
N LYS A 180 1.19 4.32 -24.96
CA LYS A 180 2.23 3.29 -24.89
C LYS A 180 2.18 2.45 -23.61
N VAL A 181 1.40 2.86 -22.60
CA VAL A 181 1.27 2.10 -21.35
C VAL A 181 0.35 0.90 -21.56
N PRO A 182 0.73 -0.32 -21.14
CA PRO A 182 -0.13 -1.50 -21.22
C PRO A 182 -1.42 -1.31 -20.44
N LYS A 183 -2.56 -1.63 -21.06
CA LYS A 183 -3.90 -1.41 -20.48
C LYS A 183 -4.36 -2.58 -19.59
N LEU A 184 -3.63 -3.70 -19.62
CA LEU A 184 -3.86 -4.92 -18.83
C LEU A 184 -2.54 -5.36 -18.18
N ALA A 185 -2.63 -5.97 -17.00
CA ALA A 185 -1.53 -6.68 -16.34
C ALA A 185 -2.01 -8.03 -15.78
N LEU A 186 -1.08 -8.95 -15.56
CA LEU A 186 -1.27 -10.07 -14.64
C LEU A 186 -0.81 -9.62 -13.26
N THR A 187 -1.58 -9.97 -12.23
CA THR A 187 -1.28 -9.60 -10.84
C THR A 187 -1.69 -10.70 -9.89
N VAL A 188 -0.89 -10.92 -8.84
CA VAL A 188 -1.33 -11.65 -7.65
C VAL A 188 -2.57 -10.99 -7.04
N GLY A 189 -3.43 -11.77 -6.41
CA GLY A 189 -4.61 -11.27 -5.73
C GLY A 189 -4.31 -10.72 -4.34
N VAL A 190 -5.28 -10.00 -3.77
CA VAL A 190 -5.16 -9.50 -2.38
C VAL A 190 -5.02 -10.68 -1.42
N GLN A 191 -5.84 -11.73 -1.58
CA GLN A 191 -5.76 -12.94 -0.77
C GLN A 191 -4.42 -13.67 -0.96
N THR A 192 -3.88 -13.68 -2.18
CA THR A 192 -2.56 -14.27 -2.49
C THR A 192 -1.42 -13.60 -1.70
N VAL A 193 -1.55 -12.30 -1.36
CA VAL A 193 -0.59 -11.59 -0.50
C VAL A 193 -0.88 -11.83 0.99
N LEU A 194 -2.16 -11.92 1.39
CA LEU A 194 -2.59 -12.24 2.77
C LEU A 194 -2.34 -13.70 3.19
N GLU A 195 -1.92 -14.56 2.24
CA GLU A 195 -1.46 -15.93 2.44
C GLU A 195 0.08 -16.06 2.49
N ALA A 196 0.79 -14.94 2.64
CA ALA A 196 2.16 -14.96 3.13
C ALA A 196 2.20 -15.12 4.66
N ARG A 197 3.30 -15.63 5.21
CA ARG A 197 3.52 -15.69 6.67
C ARG A 197 3.74 -14.31 7.29
N GLU A 198 4.26 -13.39 6.49
CA GLU A 198 4.66 -12.04 6.88
C GLU A 198 4.54 -11.13 5.65
N VAL A 199 3.99 -9.93 5.82
CA VAL A 199 3.92 -8.92 4.75
C VAL A 199 4.61 -7.65 5.22
N VAL A 200 5.57 -7.17 4.42
CA VAL A 200 6.34 -5.95 4.68
C VAL A 200 6.06 -4.96 3.55
N ALA A 201 5.29 -3.92 3.79
CA ALA A 201 5.06 -2.85 2.82
C ALA A 201 6.08 -1.72 2.99
N ILE A 202 6.73 -1.28 1.91
CA ILE A 202 7.58 -0.08 1.89
C ILE A 202 6.87 1.07 1.18
N ILE A 203 6.64 2.18 1.89
CA ILE A 203 5.82 3.30 1.44
C ILE A 203 6.58 4.61 1.66
N LEU A 204 6.98 5.26 0.57
CA LEU A 204 7.93 6.39 0.58
C LEU A 204 7.37 7.62 -0.14
N GLY A 205 7.62 8.79 0.42
CA GLY A 205 7.34 10.10 -0.16
C GLY A 205 5.90 10.61 -0.02
N ALA A 206 5.75 11.93 0.02
CA ALA A 206 4.50 12.65 0.32
C ALA A 206 3.29 12.22 -0.55
N LYS A 207 3.53 11.82 -1.81
CA LYS A 207 2.48 11.32 -2.71
C LYS A 207 1.74 10.08 -2.20
N LYS A 208 2.32 9.33 -1.25
CA LYS A 208 1.72 8.13 -0.67
C LYS A 208 1.04 8.39 0.68
N ALA A 209 1.10 9.61 1.21
CA ALA A 209 0.60 9.91 2.55
C ALA A 209 -0.92 9.70 2.68
N LEU A 210 -1.70 10.15 1.68
CA LEU A 210 -3.14 9.91 1.66
C LEU A 210 -3.46 8.40 1.61
N ALA A 211 -2.77 7.65 0.76
CA ALA A 211 -2.94 6.19 0.66
C ALA A 211 -2.58 5.48 1.97
N LEU A 212 -1.51 5.91 2.67
CA LEU A 212 -1.14 5.39 3.98
C LEU A 212 -2.24 5.66 5.03
N GLN A 213 -2.70 6.92 5.15
CA GLN A 213 -3.79 7.30 6.07
C GLN A 213 -5.04 6.44 5.83
N ARG A 214 -5.46 6.31 4.56
CA ARG A 214 -6.63 5.53 4.17
C ARG A 214 -6.48 4.04 4.49
N CYS A 215 -5.26 3.51 4.47
CA CYS A 215 -5.00 2.10 4.77
C CYS A 215 -4.77 1.78 6.26
N ILE A 216 -4.45 2.75 7.12
CA ILE A 216 -4.12 2.49 8.53
C ILE A 216 -4.99 3.23 9.57
N GLU A 217 -5.64 4.34 9.22
CA GLU A 217 -6.51 5.10 10.15
C GLU A 217 -8.01 4.92 9.85
N GLN A 218 -8.35 4.30 8.72
CA GLN A 218 -9.73 4.07 8.27
C GLN A 218 -9.99 2.57 8.14
N GLY A 219 -11.26 2.17 8.08
CA GLY A 219 -11.64 0.75 8.01
C GLY A 219 -11.22 0.06 6.71
N VAL A 220 -11.06 -1.27 6.79
CA VAL A 220 -10.79 -2.16 5.64
C VAL A 220 -11.77 -1.89 4.49
N ASN A 221 -11.25 -1.60 3.31
CA ASN A 221 -12.04 -1.11 2.18
C ASN A 221 -11.41 -1.52 0.82
N HIS A 222 -12.20 -2.12 -0.06
CA HIS A 222 -11.76 -2.53 -1.40
C HIS A 222 -11.36 -1.38 -2.34
N MET A 223 -11.67 -0.12 -1.99
CA MET A 223 -11.17 1.07 -2.69
C MET A 223 -9.74 1.46 -2.32
N TRP A 224 -9.18 0.87 -1.25
CA TRP A 224 -7.81 1.10 -0.77
C TRP A 224 -7.23 -0.26 -0.37
N THR A 225 -6.90 -1.11 -1.35
CA THR A 225 -6.76 -2.57 -1.12
C THR A 225 -5.65 -2.97 -0.15
N LEU A 226 -4.62 -2.14 0.06
CA LEU A 226 -3.62 -2.35 1.12
C LEU A 226 -4.20 -2.24 2.55
N SER A 227 -5.37 -1.62 2.75
CA SER A 227 -6.10 -1.63 4.03
C SER A 227 -6.42 -3.05 4.54
N SER A 228 -6.46 -4.04 3.66
CA SER A 228 -6.60 -5.46 4.01
C SER A 228 -5.47 -5.99 4.91
N LEU A 229 -4.30 -5.33 4.95
CA LEU A 229 -3.23 -5.66 5.90
C LEU A 229 -3.63 -5.44 7.36
N GLN A 230 -4.75 -4.78 7.66
CA GLN A 230 -5.32 -4.76 9.02
C GLN A 230 -5.82 -6.14 9.49
N LEU A 231 -6.21 -7.02 8.55
CA LEU A 231 -6.68 -8.38 8.83
C LEU A 231 -5.53 -9.39 8.95
N HIS A 232 -4.37 -9.06 8.37
CA HIS A 232 -3.20 -9.95 8.34
C HIS A 232 -2.58 -10.10 9.74
N PRO A 233 -2.17 -11.31 10.19
CA PRO A 233 -1.64 -11.52 11.54
C PRO A 233 -0.25 -10.91 11.75
N HIS A 234 0.61 -10.87 10.71
CA HIS A 234 1.97 -10.34 10.80
C HIS A 234 2.29 -9.29 9.70
N PRO A 235 1.67 -8.10 9.73
CA PRO A 235 1.92 -7.03 8.77
C PRO A 235 2.83 -5.95 9.37
N MET A 236 3.86 -5.58 8.62
CA MET A 236 4.76 -4.46 8.89
C MET A 236 4.64 -3.45 7.76
N ILE A 237 4.54 -2.17 8.09
CA ILE A 237 4.65 -1.08 7.13
C ILE A 237 5.87 -0.24 7.51
N VAL A 238 6.76 0.05 6.55
CA VAL A 238 7.98 0.84 6.74
C VAL A 238 7.91 2.08 5.87
N VAL A 239 8.09 3.26 6.48
CA VAL A 239 7.82 4.56 5.86
C VAL A 239 8.89 5.59 6.16
N ASP A 240 9.02 6.58 5.29
CA ASP A 240 9.69 7.84 5.61
C ASP A 240 8.73 8.84 6.29
N GLU A 241 9.25 9.92 6.88
CA GLU A 241 8.43 10.98 7.50
C GLU A 241 7.46 11.62 6.49
N ASP A 242 7.88 11.81 5.24
CA ASP A 242 7.10 12.37 4.15
C ASP A 242 5.81 11.57 3.86
N ALA A 243 5.88 10.24 3.87
CA ALA A 243 4.71 9.39 3.76
C ALA A 243 3.75 9.48 4.97
N THR A 244 4.11 10.17 6.06
CA THR A 244 3.25 10.34 7.25
C THR A 244 2.47 11.65 7.31
N LEU A 245 2.62 12.55 6.33
CA LEU A 245 2.05 13.92 6.35
C LEU A 245 0.53 14.00 6.55
N GLU A 246 -0.22 12.98 6.11
CA GLU A 246 -1.68 12.88 6.24
C GLU A 246 -2.12 12.10 7.50
N LEU A 247 -1.20 11.54 8.28
CA LEU A 247 -1.51 10.82 9.51
C LEU A 247 -1.79 11.77 10.68
N GLN A 248 -2.63 11.35 11.61
CA GLN A 248 -2.79 12.06 12.86
C GLN A 248 -1.49 12.05 13.66
N VAL A 249 -1.13 13.21 14.23
CA VAL A 249 0.03 13.37 15.13
C VAL A 249 -0.01 12.36 16.30
N LYS A 250 -1.21 11.92 16.72
CA LYS A 250 -1.40 10.86 17.72
C LYS A 250 -0.93 9.49 17.22
N THR A 251 -1.25 9.12 15.97
CA THR A 251 -0.84 7.88 15.31
C THR A 251 0.67 7.81 15.17
N VAL A 252 1.28 8.88 14.64
CA VAL A 252 2.75 9.00 14.49
C VAL A 252 3.45 8.88 15.85
N LYS A 253 2.96 9.59 16.88
CA LYS A 253 3.52 9.50 18.24
C LYS A 253 3.32 8.11 18.87
N TYR A 254 2.18 7.47 18.66
CA TYR A 254 1.90 6.12 19.15
C TYR A 254 2.90 5.11 18.59
N PHE A 255 3.05 5.05 17.26
CA PHE A 255 3.94 4.07 16.64
C PHE A 255 5.42 4.32 16.95
N LYS A 256 5.90 5.58 16.93
CA LYS A 256 7.27 5.91 17.38
C LYS A 256 7.50 5.55 18.85
N SER A 257 6.49 5.68 19.71
CA SER A 257 6.59 5.33 21.13
C SER A 257 6.65 3.82 21.37
N ILE A 258 5.74 3.02 20.76
CA ILE A 258 5.71 1.58 21.02
C ILE A 258 6.93 0.84 20.45
N GLU A 259 7.41 1.22 19.26
CA GLU A 259 8.62 0.61 18.68
C GLU A 259 9.88 0.99 19.49
N LYS A 260 9.93 2.21 20.06
CA LYS A 260 10.99 2.61 21.00
C LYS A 260 10.94 1.75 22.27
N VAL A 261 9.79 1.70 22.95
CA VAL A 261 9.64 0.96 24.22
C VAL A 261 9.87 -0.54 24.02
N ALA A 262 9.37 -1.12 22.93
CA ALA A 262 9.64 -2.52 22.57
C ALA A 262 11.15 -2.79 22.47
N LYS A 263 11.88 -1.97 21.71
CA LYS A 263 13.34 -2.05 21.58
C LYS A 263 14.07 -1.87 22.92
N GLU A 264 13.65 -0.92 23.75
CA GLU A 264 14.22 -0.69 25.10
C GLU A 264 13.98 -1.85 26.07
N GLN A 265 12.92 -2.63 25.88
CA GLN A 265 12.64 -3.87 26.64
C GLN A 265 13.25 -5.12 25.99
N GLY A 266 13.96 -5.00 24.87
CA GLY A 266 14.46 -6.16 24.10
C GLY A 266 13.36 -7.01 23.46
N PHE A 267 12.13 -6.48 23.37
CA PHE A 267 11.00 -7.14 22.73
C PHE A 267 10.93 -6.72 21.25
N GLU A 268 10.98 -7.70 20.36
CA GLU A 268 10.63 -7.49 18.95
C GLU A 268 9.36 -8.29 18.63
N GLN A 269 8.38 -7.64 18.00
CA GLN A 269 7.21 -8.34 17.45
C GLN A 269 7.64 -9.08 16.16
N ILE A 270 8.03 -10.34 16.33
CA ILE A 270 8.48 -11.29 15.31
C ILE A 270 7.51 -12.48 15.27
N LEU A 271 7.36 -13.12 14.11
CA LEU A 271 6.83 -14.48 13.97
C LEU A 271 7.43 -15.47 15.01
N PRO A 272 6.61 -16.31 15.68
CA PRO A 272 7.09 -17.45 16.45
C PRO A 272 7.97 -18.38 15.60
N SER A 273 9.07 -18.90 16.15
CA SER A 273 10.09 -19.68 15.41
C SER A 273 9.50 -20.79 14.53
N LYS A 274 8.53 -21.56 15.05
CA LYS A 274 7.84 -22.63 14.30
C LYS A 274 7.14 -22.17 13.02
N ILE A 275 6.64 -20.93 12.97
CA ILE A 275 6.05 -20.32 11.76
C ILE A 275 7.17 -19.65 10.95
N ARG A 276 8.18 -19.08 11.62
CA ARG A 276 9.27 -18.30 11.01
C ARG A 276 10.30 -19.14 10.24
N THR A 277 10.43 -20.44 10.53
CA THR A 277 11.46 -21.35 9.99
C THR A 277 10.95 -22.77 9.69
N GLY A 278 9.63 -23.00 9.66
CA GLY A 278 9.07 -24.36 9.60
C GLY A 278 7.97 -24.55 8.55
N PRO A 279 7.78 -25.78 8.04
CA PRO A 279 6.81 -26.11 6.99
C PRO A 279 5.36 -26.17 7.51
N GLY A 280 5.04 -25.47 8.60
CA GLY A 280 3.68 -25.36 9.09
C GLY A 280 2.79 -24.64 8.08
N PRO A 281 1.46 -24.87 8.08
CA PRO A 281 0.55 -24.08 7.26
C PRO A 281 0.72 -22.59 7.58
N VAL A 282 0.68 -21.75 6.55
CA VAL A 282 0.55 -20.30 6.76
C VAL A 282 -0.79 -20.07 7.50
N PRO A 283 -0.85 -19.21 8.52
CA PRO A 283 -2.12 -18.85 9.14
C PRO A 283 -3.05 -18.28 8.07
N VAL A 284 -4.12 -19.00 7.73
CA VAL A 284 -5.03 -18.57 6.68
C VAL A 284 -5.80 -17.35 7.18
N THR A 285 -5.49 -16.18 6.62
CA THR A 285 -6.31 -14.97 6.78
C THR A 285 -7.60 -15.20 5.99
N VAL A 286 -8.56 -15.94 6.57
CA VAL A 286 -9.90 -16.08 5.98
C VAL A 286 -10.60 -14.75 6.17
N ILE A 287 -10.81 -14.03 5.07
CA ILE A 287 -11.84 -13.00 5.02
C ILE A 287 -13.14 -13.78 4.83
N ASP A 288 -13.85 -14.03 5.94
CA ASP A 288 -15.13 -14.73 5.90
C ASP A 288 -16.08 -14.04 4.90
N GLU A 289 -16.83 -14.83 4.13
CA GLU A 289 -17.95 -14.28 3.37
C GLU A 289 -18.94 -13.71 4.39
N VAL A 290 -18.99 -12.38 4.49
CA VAL A 290 -19.92 -11.68 5.38
C VAL A 290 -21.32 -12.14 5.04
N GLU A 291 -21.95 -12.88 5.97
CA GLU A 291 -23.33 -13.35 5.81
C GLU A 291 -24.17 -12.15 5.38
N THR A 292 -24.69 -12.19 4.15
CA THR A 292 -25.45 -11.07 3.60
C THR A 292 -26.64 -10.88 4.53
N PRO A 293 -26.77 -9.74 5.24
CA PRO A 293 -27.72 -9.61 6.31
C PRO A 293 -29.10 -9.88 5.74
N THR A 294 -29.75 -10.94 6.23
CA THR A 294 -30.99 -11.45 5.64
C THR A 294 -31.96 -10.29 5.49
N ILE A 295 -32.34 -9.98 4.26
CA ILE A 295 -33.25 -8.87 3.97
C ILE A 295 -34.63 -9.29 4.48
N LEU A 296 -34.86 -9.03 5.75
CA LEU A 296 -36.17 -9.11 6.37
C LEU A 296 -37.07 -8.16 5.58
N HIS A 297 -38.00 -8.73 4.82
CA HIS A 297 -38.99 -7.96 4.07
C HIS A 297 -39.60 -6.89 5.00
N PRO A 298 -39.75 -5.64 4.52
CA PRO A 298 -40.19 -4.53 5.38
C PRO A 298 -41.57 -4.86 5.98
N GLN A 299 -41.56 -5.16 7.27
CA GLN A 299 -42.78 -5.44 8.03
C GLN A 299 -43.65 -4.18 8.02
N PRO A 300 -44.92 -4.25 7.58
CA PRO A 300 -45.77 -3.07 7.43
C PRO A 300 -46.15 -2.50 8.81
N THR A 301 -45.37 -1.55 9.30
CA THR A 301 -45.61 -0.83 10.56
C THR A 301 -46.82 0.07 10.44
N THR A 302 -47.98 -0.42 10.90
CA THR A 302 -49.21 0.38 11.00
C THR A 302 -49.05 1.51 12.03
N SER A 303 -48.65 2.68 11.57
CA SER A 303 -48.34 3.87 12.37
C SER A 303 -49.59 4.53 12.96
N ARG A 304 -50.16 3.92 14.02
CA ARG A 304 -51.38 4.38 14.70
C ARG A 304 -51.18 5.61 15.61
N LEU A 305 -50.27 6.52 15.25
CA LEU A 305 -49.98 7.76 15.99
C LEU A 305 -49.74 8.94 15.03
N LEU A 306 -50.84 9.53 14.55
CA LEU A 306 -50.95 10.96 14.18
C LEU A 306 -52.42 11.27 13.92
N ARG A 307 -53.10 11.90 14.89
CA ARG A 307 -54.41 12.53 14.69
C ARG A 307 -54.22 14.04 14.70
N ALA A 308 -54.58 14.69 13.59
CA ALA A 308 -54.77 16.13 13.52
C ALA A 308 -56.18 16.39 12.97
N SER A 309 -56.90 17.32 13.58
CA SER A 309 -58.23 17.77 13.13
C SER A 309 -58.09 18.74 11.95
N PRO A 310 -59.11 18.87 11.07
CA PRO A 310 -58.99 19.69 9.87
C PRO A 310 -59.01 21.19 10.18
N ALA A 311 -58.26 21.95 9.37
CA ALA A 311 -58.36 23.41 9.27
C ALA A 311 -58.81 23.77 7.85
N THR A 312 -59.82 24.64 7.75
CA THR A 312 -60.38 25.15 6.49
C THR A 312 -59.77 26.49 6.08
N GLU A 313 -59.78 26.76 4.77
CA GLU A 313 -59.57 28.06 4.11
C GLU A 313 -58.18 28.73 4.19
N TYR A 314 -57.61 29.02 3.01
CA TYR A 314 -56.99 30.30 2.61
C TYR A 314 -56.70 30.29 1.07
N PRO A 315 -56.29 31.39 0.40
CA PRO A 315 -56.89 31.76 -0.89
C PRO A 315 -56.02 31.53 -2.17
N ILE A 316 -56.55 32.00 -3.30
CA ILE A 316 -56.16 31.67 -4.69
C ILE A 316 -55.18 32.70 -5.31
N ARG A 317 -54.46 32.26 -6.37
CA ARG A 317 -53.62 32.98 -7.38
C ARG A 317 -52.14 33.23 -6.99
N SER A 318 -51.19 33.24 -7.93
CA SER A 318 -51.27 33.16 -9.42
C SER A 318 -50.18 32.31 -10.09
N THR A 319 -50.44 31.92 -11.34
CA THR A 319 -49.66 30.99 -12.19
C THR A 319 -48.45 31.60 -12.92
N SER A 320 -47.42 30.77 -13.18
CA SER A 320 -46.67 30.73 -14.46
C SER A 320 -45.98 29.34 -14.60
N PRO A 321 -45.67 28.85 -15.82
CA PRO A 321 -45.82 27.42 -16.11
C PRO A 321 -44.52 26.60 -16.21
N ASP A 322 -44.68 25.29 -16.09
CA ASP A 322 -43.72 24.25 -16.47
C ASP A 322 -43.53 24.14 -18.00
N ILE A 323 -42.42 23.52 -18.41
CA ILE A 323 -42.24 22.94 -19.76
C ILE A 323 -41.66 21.53 -19.60
N GLU A 324 -42.36 20.53 -20.13
CA GLU A 324 -41.95 19.12 -20.08
C GLU A 324 -40.84 18.81 -21.11
N LEU A 325 -39.90 17.93 -20.73
CA LEU A 325 -38.94 17.34 -21.66
C LEU A 325 -39.52 16.07 -22.30
N VAL A 326 -40.15 16.24 -23.46
CA VAL A 326 -40.68 15.12 -24.26
C VAL A 326 -39.57 14.42 -25.03
N PHE A 327 -39.48 13.10 -24.89
CA PHE A 327 -38.69 12.23 -25.79
C PHE A 327 -39.50 11.88 -27.03
N GLU A 328 -38.96 12.08 -28.24
CA GLU A 328 -39.50 11.53 -29.49
C GLU A 328 -38.48 10.66 -30.25
N ASN A 329 -39.00 9.73 -31.05
CA ASN A 329 -38.24 8.65 -31.69
C ASN A 329 -37.71 9.04 -33.08
N MET A 330 -36.53 8.50 -33.45
CA MET A 330 -36.02 8.58 -34.82
C MET A 330 -36.80 7.67 -35.78
N ALA A 331 -37.58 8.23 -36.72
CA ALA A 331 -38.09 7.49 -37.88
C ALA A 331 -38.43 8.39 -39.09
N SER A 332 -37.57 8.35 -40.14
CA SER A 332 -37.74 9.04 -41.45
C SER A 332 -37.69 10.59 -41.39
N ARG A 333 -37.22 11.34 -42.40
CA ARG A 333 -37.29 11.16 -43.86
C ARG A 333 -36.05 11.70 -44.61
N THR A 334 -35.93 11.32 -45.88
CA THR A 334 -34.89 11.74 -46.83
C THR A 334 -35.22 13.06 -47.55
N LYS A 335 -34.21 13.92 -47.84
CA LYS A 335 -33.84 14.42 -49.19
C LYS A 335 -32.82 15.59 -49.16
N SER A 336 -31.93 15.60 -50.14
CA SER A 336 -31.11 16.72 -50.65
C SER A 336 -31.72 17.24 -51.97
N PRO A 337 -31.23 18.29 -52.68
CA PRO A 337 -29.95 19.04 -52.61
C PRO A 337 -30.16 20.55 -52.27
N THR A 338 -29.36 21.59 -52.60
CA THR A 338 -28.33 21.82 -53.65
C THR A 338 -27.38 23.00 -53.32
N GLU A 339 -26.42 23.22 -54.22
CA GLU A 339 -25.53 24.38 -54.46
C GLU A 339 -26.17 25.79 -54.29
N GLN A 340 -25.46 26.92 -54.06
CA GLN A 340 -24.03 27.33 -54.22
C GLN A 340 -23.77 28.57 -53.29
N GLN A 341 -22.65 29.35 -53.19
CA GLN A 341 -21.38 29.52 -53.94
C GLN A 341 -20.24 30.17 -53.07
N LEU A 342 -19.09 29.49 -52.94
CA LEU A 342 -17.66 29.96 -52.90
C LEU A 342 -17.10 31.21 -52.14
N ARG A 343 -15.88 30.98 -51.59
CA ARG A 343 -14.78 31.89 -51.13
C ARG A 343 -14.99 32.57 -49.76
N ALA A 344 -13.95 32.81 -48.94
CA ALA A 344 -12.49 32.65 -49.11
C ALA A 344 -11.80 31.98 -47.88
N ILE A 345 -10.48 31.79 -47.91
CA ILE A 345 -9.67 31.11 -46.87
C ILE A 345 -8.52 32.02 -46.41
N THR A 346 -8.33 32.14 -45.08
CA THR A 346 -7.01 32.32 -44.42
C THR A 346 -7.04 31.66 -43.03
N PRO A 347 -5.94 31.07 -42.54
CA PRO A 347 -5.90 30.38 -41.24
C PRO A 347 -5.20 31.18 -40.14
N ASP A 348 -5.78 31.23 -38.94
CA ASP A 348 -5.09 31.67 -37.72
C ASP A 348 -5.62 30.89 -36.50
N LEU A 349 -4.77 30.01 -35.94
CA LEU A 349 -4.90 29.45 -34.58
C LEU A 349 -3.60 28.71 -34.21
N VAL A 350 -2.50 29.45 -34.10
CA VAL A 350 -1.23 28.92 -33.56
C VAL A 350 -1.30 28.88 -32.03
N THR A 351 -0.82 27.80 -31.43
CA THR A 351 -0.78 27.63 -29.96
C THR A 351 0.24 28.58 -29.32
N ASP A 352 -0.22 29.47 -28.45
CA ASP A 352 0.67 30.33 -27.65
C ASP A 352 1.49 29.51 -26.63
N ARG A 353 2.73 29.93 -26.38
CA ARG A 353 3.67 29.29 -25.45
C ARG A 353 4.21 30.33 -24.47
N MET A 354 3.98 30.11 -23.18
CA MET A 354 4.46 30.93 -22.05
C MET A 354 6.01 31.01 -22.00
N ALA A 355 6.63 31.91 -22.78
CA ALA A 355 8.09 32.00 -22.87
C ALA A 355 8.70 33.40 -23.18
N THR A 356 7.94 34.52 -23.09
CA THR A 356 8.51 35.87 -23.28
C THR A 356 7.81 36.98 -22.48
N ARG A 357 8.32 37.32 -21.28
CA ARG A 357 8.20 38.68 -20.68
C ARG A 357 9.46 39.03 -19.90
N ILE A 358 10.27 39.93 -20.45
CA ILE A 358 11.48 40.52 -19.83
C ILE A 358 11.13 41.92 -19.30
N PRO A 359 11.47 42.26 -18.05
CA PRO A 359 11.57 43.65 -17.58
C PRO A 359 12.99 44.25 -17.75
N ASP A 360 13.07 45.58 -17.88
CA ASP A 360 14.28 46.36 -18.20
C ASP A 360 15.47 46.22 -17.21
N PRO A 361 16.74 46.21 -17.66
CA PRO A 361 17.91 46.08 -16.80
C PRO A 361 18.40 47.43 -16.25
N ALA A 362 17.62 48.05 -15.37
CA ALA A 362 17.91 49.38 -14.80
C ALA A 362 18.03 49.44 -13.26
N LEU A 363 18.32 48.31 -12.59
CA LEU A 363 18.38 48.22 -11.11
C LEU A 363 19.45 47.25 -10.58
N ALA A 364 20.66 47.29 -11.16
CA ALA A 364 21.82 46.53 -10.67
C ALA A 364 22.61 47.33 -9.63
N GLY A 365 22.49 47.00 -8.32
CA GLY A 365 23.13 47.81 -7.28
C GLY A 365 23.20 47.20 -5.88
N ARG A 366 24.17 46.29 -5.66
CA ARG A 366 24.54 45.67 -4.36
C ARG A 366 23.47 44.66 -3.87
N LEU A 367 23.77 43.51 -3.24
CA LEU A 367 24.80 43.20 -2.23
C LEU A 367 25.32 41.75 -2.32
N THR A 368 26.25 41.40 -1.41
CA THR A 368 26.90 40.09 -1.16
C THR A 368 27.99 39.66 -2.17
N PRO A 369 28.95 38.79 -1.77
CA PRO A 369 29.39 38.42 -0.41
C PRO A 369 30.88 38.77 -0.14
N ASN A 370 31.36 38.62 1.10
CA ASN A 370 32.71 38.11 1.37
C ASN A 370 32.81 37.52 2.80
N PRO A 371 33.70 36.54 3.08
CA PRO A 371 33.78 35.85 4.37
C PRO A 371 34.93 36.35 5.27
N GLU A 372 35.15 35.62 6.36
CA GLU A 372 36.32 35.65 7.26
C GLU A 372 36.62 36.92 8.08
N GLN A 373 36.28 36.86 9.38
CA GLN A 373 37.25 37.17 10.43
C GLN A 373 36.94 36.38 11.71
N GLN A 374 37.94 36.24 12.58
CA GLN A 374 37.99 35.20 13.62
C GLN A 374 37.80 35.72 15.06
N GLN A 375 37.82 34.75 16.00
CA GLN A 375 38.31 34.85 17.39
C GLN A 375 37.38 35.36 18.51
N SER A 376 36.99 34.37 19.34
CA SER A 376 36.98 34.43 20.81
C SER A 376 35.94 35.31 21.52
N ARG A 377 35.09 34.65 22.33
CA ARG A 377 35.27 34.62 23.80
C ARG A 377 34.36 33.57 24.44
N SER A 378 34.88 32.88 25.46
CA SER A 378 34.17 31.87 26.24
C SER A 378 34.19 32.23 27.73
N VAL A 379 33.03 32.49 28.32
CA VAL A 379 32.80 32.38 29.78
C VAL A 379 31.36 31.91 30.03
N THR A 380 31.23 30.82 30.78
CA THR A 380 30.06 30.40 31.57
C THR A 380 30.54 30.29 33.04
N PRO A 381 29.67 30.11 34.06
CA PRO A 381 28.21 29.90 34.04
C PRO A 381 27.42 30.91 34.89
N ASP A 382 26.10 30.72 35.05
CA ASP A 382 25.50 30.55 36.39
C ASP A 382 24.02 30.08 36.37
N LEU A 383 23.47 29.79 37.57
CA LEU A 383 22.06 29.51 37.92
C LEU A 383 21.42 28.13 37.59
N VAL A 384 21.53 27.22 38.56
CA VAL A 384 20.75 25.98 38.76
C VAL A 384 20.74 25.67 40.28
N PRO A 385 19.69 25.08 40.91
CA PRO A 385 18.25 25.06 40.61
C PRO A 385 17.43 25.69 41.78
N ASP A 386 16.10 25.72 41.65
CA ASP A 386 15.20 25.80 42.82
C ASP A 386 14.60 24.41 43.15
N ARG A 387 14.30 24.15 44.43
CA ARG A 387 13.89 22.82 44.94
C ARG A 387 12.57 22.88 45.71
N VAL A 388 11.70 21.89 45.49
CA VAL A 388 10.66 21.52 46.47
C VAL A 388 10.68 20.01 46.74
N ALA A 389 10.67 19.63 48.02
CA ALA A 389 10.61 18.27 48.54
C ALA A 389 9.39 17.50 47.98
N SER A 390 9.54 16.30 47.40
CA SER A 390 9.87 15.01 48.03
C SER A 390 8.85 14.52 49.09
N ARG A 391 8.19 13.41 48.78
CA ARG A 391 7.49 12.54 49.75
C ARG A 391 7.68 11.08 49.34
N ILE A 392 8.11 10.26 50.30
CA ILE A 392 8.22 8.79 50.22
C ILE A 392 7.13 8.20 51.12
N PRO A 393 6.51 7.07 50.74
CA PRO A 393 6.13 6.03 51.71
C PRO A 393 6.94 4.74 51.52
N GLU A 394 7.14 3.99 52.60
CA GLU A 394 8.03 2.83 52.67
C GLU A 394 7.42 1.49 52.19
N PRO A 395 8.26 0.45 51.93
CA PRO A 395 7.83 -0.78 51.27
C PRO A 395 7.30 -1.85 52.24
N SER A 396 5.97 -2.01 52.33
CA SER A 396 5.37 -3.26 52.84
C SER A 396 3.98 -3.54 52.28
N LEU A 397 3.87 -4.40 51.25
CA LEU A 397 2.67 -5.19 50.92
C LEU A 397 2.92 -6.16 49.76
N ALA A 398 3.57 -7.30 50.04
CA ALA A 398 3.86 -8.33 49.04
C ALA A 398 2.87 -9.52 49.13
N ARG A 399 1.71 -9.45 48.44
CA ARG A 399 0.99 -10.65 47.98
C ARG A 399 -0.12 -10.35 46.93
N ARG A 400 0.10 -10.89 45.73
CA ARG A 400 -0.84 -11.47 44.73
C ARG A 400 -2.28 -10.91 44.64
N LEU A 401 -2.71 -10.62 43.40
CA LEU A 401 -3.76 -11.42 42.73
C LEU A 401 -3.89 -11.07 41.22
N THR A 402 -3.29 -11.90 40.36
CA THR A 402 -3.65 -12.04 38.94
C THR A 402 -3.65 -13.54 38.60
N PRO A 403 -4.71 -14.13 38.01
CA PRO A 403 -4.77 -15.58 37.77
C PRO A 403 -3.94 -16.04 36.56
N ASN A 404 -3.34 -17.23 36.64
CA ASN A 404 -2.71 -17.90 35.49
C ASN A 404 -3.79 -18.67 34.68
N PRO A 405 -3.80 -18.62 33.32
CA PRO A 405 -4.89 -19.20 32.52
C PRO A 405 -5.13 -20.70 32.72
N GLU A 406 -4.07 -21.47 33.01
CA GLU A 406 -4.11 -22.94 33.06
C GLU A 406 -4.93 -23.52 34.23
N GLN A 407 -5.33 -22.70 35.22
CA GLN A 407 -6.14 -23.18 36.36
C GLN A 407 -7.66 -23.11 36.13
N GLN A 408 -8.15 -22.53 35.03
CA GLN A 408 -9.60 -22.47 34.76
C GLN A 408 -10.22 -23.77 34.20
N MET A 409 -9.41 -24.76 33.82
CA MET A 409 -9.91 -25.98 33.19
C MET A 409 -10.32 -27.11 34.17
N MET A 410 -9.93 -27.04 35.44
CA MET A 410 -10.23 -28.10 36.44
C MET A 410 -11.44 -27.82 37.34
N SER A 411 -12.02 -26.62 37.32
CA SER A 411 -13.13 -26.24 38.23
C SER A 411 -14.53 -26.49 37.69
N ARG A 412 -14.68 -27.04 36.47
CA ARG A 412 -15.99 -27.24 35.79
C ARG A 412 -16.55 -28.67 35.82
N VAL A 413 -15.93 -29.61 36.53
CA VAL A 413 -16.32 -31.03 36.49
C VAL A 413 -17.31 -31.45 37.61
N ASN A 414 -17.26 -30.82 38.78
CA ASN A 414 -18.02 -31.25 39.97
C ASN A 414 -19.18 -30.28 40.34
N ALA A 415 -20.10 -30.02 39.40
CA ALA A 415 -21.23 -29.10 39.64
C ALA A 415 -22.54 -29.44 38.89
N VAL A 416 -22.80 -30.71 38.57
CA VAL A 416 -24.12 -31.22 38.15
C VAL A 416 -24.34 -32.56 38.86
N GLY A 417 -25.31 -32.64 39.78
CA GLY A 417 -25.44 -33.81 40.66
C GLY A 417 -26.41 -33.65 41.83
N ALA A 418 -27.57 -33.02 41.60
CA ALA A 418 -28.74 -33.03 42.48
C ALA A 418 -29.99 -32.80 41.61
#